data_AF-A0A6V7LE05-F1
#
_entry.id   AF-A0A6V7LE05-F1
#
_cell.length_a   1.000
_cell.length_b   1.000
_cell.length_c   1.000
_cell.angle_alpha   90.00
_cell.angle_beta   90.00
_cell.angle_gamma   90.00
#
_symmetry.space_group_name_H-M   'P 1'
#
loop_
_entity.id
_entity.type
_entity.pdbx_description
1 polymer ?
#
loop_
_entity_poly.entity_id
_entity_poly.type
_entity_poly.pdbx_seq_one_letter_code
_entity_poly.pdbx_strand_id
1 'polypeptide(L)'
;VVTGVKFVEKDRVFYLQIQDGKLGPNGTVDESTVRWQPIDAFDYKSAPSEDYYTVTYDRNMLNLDTLSISPKRVMTGIRFIAEDSRLKLSVRSSAMDYETGSIGATGETWISDSQHH
;
A
#
# COMPACT_ATOMS: atom_id res chain seq x y z
N VAL A 1 0.05 5.46 -10.17
CA VAL A 1 1.10 4.76 -9.39
C VAL A 1 1.23 5.43 -8.05
N VAL A 2 1.63 4.70 -7.01
CA VAL A 2 1.84 5.27 -5.68
C VAL A 2 3.20 5.98 -5.64
N THR A 3 3.21 7.24 -5.22
CA THR A 3 4.40 8.11 -5.15
C THR A 3 4.79 8.44 -3.71
N GLY A 4 3.88 8.27 -2.76
CA GLY A 4 4.10 8.54 -1.35
C GLY A 4 3.12 7.77 -0.48
N VAL A 5 3.53 7.47 0.75
CA VAL A 5 2.71 6.81 1.77
C VAL A 5 2.98 7.49 3.11
N LYS A 6 1.94 7.68 3.92
CA LYS A 6 2.08 8.12 5.30
C LYS A 6 1.06 7.45 6.20
N PHE A 7 1.41 7.32 7.46
CA PHE A 7 0.46 6.94 8.51
C PHE A 7 -0.36 8.17 8.90
N VAL A 8 -1.67 7.99 9.01
CA VAL A 8 -2.59 9.01 9.52
C VAL A 8 -3.48 8.36 10.56
N GLU A 9 -3.57 8.97 11.74
CA GLU A 9 -4.60 8.63 12.71
C GLU A 9 -5.83 9.51 12.45
N LYS A 10 -7.01 8.88 12.40
CA LYS A 10 -8.29 9.56 12.31
C LYS A 10 -9.34 8.71 13.01
N ASP A 11 -10.12 9.30 13.89
CA ASP A 11 -11.22 8.64 14.60
C ASP A 11 -10.80 7.34 15.33
N ARG A 12 -9.59 7.34 15.91
CA ARG A 12 -8.93 6.22 16.62
C ARG A 12 -8.53 5.04 15.74
N VAL A 13 -8.42 5.27 14.43
CA VAL A 13 -7.98 4.29 13.45
C VAL A 13 -6.73 4.80 12.75
N PHE A 14 -5.73 3.92 12.60
CA PHE A 14 -4.52 4.21 11.81
C PHE A 14 -4.71 3.75 10.37
N TYR A 15 -4.51 4.66 9.43
CA TYR A 15 -4.63 4.42 7.99
C TYR A 15 -3.27 4.54 7.30
N LEU A 16 -3.13 3.82 6.19
CA LEU A 16 -2.14 4.16 5.16
C LEU A 16 -2.80 5.13 4.19
N GLN A 17 -2.47 6.41 4.30
CA GLN A 17 -2.84 7.37 3.25
C GLN A 17 -1.81 7.28 2.14
N ILE A 18 -2.29 7.21 0.89
CA ILE A 18 -1.43 7.16 -0.28
C ILE A 18 -1.47 8.48 -1.04
N GLN A 19 -0.33 8.82 -1.63
CA GLN A 19 -0.21 9.79 -2.69
C GLN A 19 -0.08 9.01 -3.99
N ASP A 20 -0.85 9.37 -5.01
CA ASP A 20 -0.75 8.78 -6.33
C ASP A 20 -0.57 9.84 -7.42
N GLY A 21 -0.07 9.38 -8.57
CA GLY A 21 0.07 10.18 -9.78
C GLY A 21 -0.05 9.31 -11.03
N LYS A 22 -0.29 9.94 -12.17
CA LYS A 22 -0.35 9.29 -13.48
C LYS A 22 1.06 8.87 -13.92
N LEU A 23 1.22 7.60 -14.24
CA LEU A 23 2.44 7.07 -14.84
C LEU A 23 2.52 7.52 -16.29
N GLY A 24 3.68 8.03 -16.68
CA GLY A 24 4.02 8.41 -18.04
C GLY A 24 5.13 7.52 -18.62
N PRO A 25 5.47 7.77 -19.90
CA PRO A 25 6.61 7.14 -20.56
C PRO A 25 7.89 7.20 -19.73
N ASN A 26 8.76 6.20 -19.93
CA ASN A 26 10.07 6.07 -19.29
C ASN A 26 10.04 6.01 -17.75
N GLY A 27 8.89 5.66 -17.16
CA GLY A 27 8.73 5.61 -15.70
C GLY A 27 8.59 6.99 -15.04
N THR A 28 8.31 8.03 -15.83
CA THR A 28 8.05 9.37 -15.29
C THR A 28 6.69 9.42 -14.60
N VAL A 29 6.55 10.33 -13.63
CA VAL A 29 5.26 10.65 -13.02
C VAL A 29 4.87 12.05 -13.48
N ASP A 30 3.63 12.20 -13.91
CA ASP A 30 3.06 13.52 -14.19
C ASP A 30 2.77 14.24 -12.87
N GLU A 31 3.70 15.09 -12.45
CA GLU A 31 3.64 15.86 -11.19
C GLU A 31 2.35 16.68 -11.05
N SER A 32 1.73 17.10 -12.16
CA SER A 32 0.46 17.86 -12.12
C SER A 32 -0.73 17.03 -11.64
N THR A 33 -0.61 15.70 -11.71
CA THR A 33 -1.63 14.74 -11.27
C THR A 33 -1.38 14.22 -9.86
N VAL A 34 -0.23 14.56 -9.26
CA VAL A 34 0.19 14.01 -7.97
C VAL A 34 -0.65 14.58 -6.85
N ARG A 35 -1.34 13.72 -6.10
CA ARG A 35 -2.17 14.15 -4.97
C ARG A 35 -2.30 13.08 -3.90
N TRP A 36 -2.50 13.53 -2.66
CA TRP A 36 -2.90 12.65 -1.57
C TRP A 36 -4.37 12.28 -1.75
N GLN A 37 -4.65 10.98 -1.71
CA GLN A 37 -6.03 10.49 -1.76
C GLN A 37 -6.70 10.71 -0.40
N PRO A 38 -7.97 11.17 -0.37
CA PRO A 38 -8.66 11.41 0.88
C PRO A 38 -8.84 10.10 1.67
N ILE A 39 -8.91 10.20 3.00
CA ILE A 39 -9.25 9.09 3.87
C ILE A 39 -10.74 9.18 4.17
N ASP A 40 -11.49 8.19 3.69
CA ASP A 40 -12.90 8.06 4.01
C ASP A 40 -13.10 7.81 5.50
N ALA A 41 -14.19 8.32 6.06
CA ALA A 41 -14.53 8.01 7.45
C ALA A 41 -14.86 6.52 7.56
N PHE A 42 -14.22 5.83 8.52
CA PHE A 42 -14.46 4.43 8.80
C PHE A 42 -14.91 4.28 10.26
N ASP A 43 -16.12 3.74 10.46
CA ASP A 43 -16.63 3.44 11.79
C ASP A 43 -16.37 1.97 12.15
N TYR A 44 -15.25 1.76 12.84
CA TYR A 44 -14.83 0.43 13.29
C TYR A 44 -15.82 -0.23 14.27
N LYS A 45 -16.78 0.51 14.84
CA LYS A 45 -17.80 -0.08 15.74
C LYS A 45 -18.91 -0.80 14.98
N SER A 46 -19.18 -0.37 13.75
CA SER A 46 -20.20 -0.98 12.88
C SER A 46 -19.62 -1.87 11.79
N ALA A 47 -18.32 -1.77 11.53
CA ALA A 47 -17.64 -2.56 10.51
C ALA A 47 -17.44 -4.02 10.95
N PRO A 48 -17.47 -4.98 10.01
CA PRO A 48 -16.98 -6.34 10.23
C PRO A 48 -15.55 -6.35 10.78
N SER A 49 -15.25 -7.28 11.69
CA SER A 49 -13.92 -7.39 12.30
C SER A 49 -12.80 -7.79 11.34
N GLU A 50 -13.13 -8.15 10.10
CA GLU A 50 -12.18 -8.46 9.03
C GLU A 50 -11.69 -7.22 8.27
N ASP A 51 -12.41 -6.10 8.39
CA ASP A 51 -12.06 -4.84 7.69
C ASP A 51 -11.00 -4.02 8.42
N TYR A 52 -10.69 -4.39 9.67
CA TYR A 52 -9.73 -3.67 10.50
C TYR A 52 -8.95 -4.60 11.43
N TYR A 53 -7.78 -4.13 11.84
CA TYR A 53 -6.97 -4.81 12.83
C TYR A 53 -7.04 -4.06 14.16
N THR A 54 -7.46 -4.77 15.22
CA THR A 54 -7.45 -4.21 16.57
C THR A 54 -6.10 -4.47 17.22
N VAL A 55 -5.41 -3.40 17.60
CA VAL A 55 -4.19 -3.48 18.41
C VAL A 55 -4.57 -3.83 19.86
N THR A 56 -4.13 -5.00 20.32
CA THR A 56 -4.31 -5.47 21.71
C THR A 56 -2.95 -5.69 22.37
N TYR A 57 -2.92 -5.96 23.67
CA TYR A 57 -1.68 -6.17 24.43
C TYR A 57 -0.77 -7.26 23.83
N ASP A 58 -1.37 -8.33 23.33
CA ASP A 58 -0.73 -9.48 22.68
C ASP A 58 -0.56 -9.32 21.15
N ARG A 59 -1.13 -8.27 20.56
CA ARG A 59 -1.19 -8.02 19.11
C ARG A 59 -0.81 -6.58 18.76
N ASN A 60 0.37 -6.14 19.19
CA ASN A 60 0.81 -4.74 19.12
C ASN A 60 2.07 -4.49 18.28
N MET A 61 2.51 -5.49 17.52
CA MET A 61 3.74 -5.37 16.74
C MET A 61 3.44 -4.98 15.30
N LEU A 62 4.09 -3.91 14.83
CA LEU A 62 4.11 -3.51 13.42
C LEU A 62 5.53 -3.70 12.87
N ASN A 63 5.66 -4.53 11.85
CA ASN A 63 6.90 -4.69 11.11
C ASN A 63 6.95 -3.68 9.96
N LEU A 64 7.97 -2.84 9.99
CA LEU A 64 8.33 -1.96 8.88
C LEU A 64 9.58 -2.53 8.24
N ASP A 65 9.51 -2.78 6.93
CA ASP A 65 10.61 -3.35 6.17
C ASP A 65 10.75 -2.64 4.81
N THR A 66 11.91 -2.83 4.18
CA THR A 66 12.20 -2.40 2.83
C THR A 66 11.70 -3.44 1.84
N LEU A 67 10.61 -3.14 1.14
CA LEU A 67 10.09 -3.97 0.06
C LEU A 67 10.62 -3.46 -1.28
N SER A 68 11.28 -4.33 -2.04
CA SER A 68 11.79 -4.02 -3.37
C SER A 68 10.97 -4.70 -4.45
N ILE A 69 10.69 -3.97 -5.52
CA ILE A 69 9.95 -4.45 -6.69
C ILE A 69 10.93 -4.66 -7.85
N SER A 70 10.76 -5.75 -8.61
CA SER A 70 11.60 -6.03 -9.78
C SER A 70 11.55 -4.90 -10.83
N PRO A 71 12.62 -4.71 -11.63
CA PRO A 71 12.63 -3.74 -12.73
C PRO A 71 11.44 -3.90 -13.69
N LYS A 72 11.04 -2.81 -14.36
CA LYS A 72 9.89 -2.72 -15.28
C LYS A 72 8.52 -2.96 -14.62
N ARG A 73 8.44 -2.79 -13.30
CA ARG A 73 7.19 -2.83 -12.53
C ARG A 73 7.11 -1.61 -11.63
N VAL A 74 5.90 -1.29 -11.21
CA VAL A 74 5.59 -0.12 -10.38
C VAL A 74 4.71 -0.51 -9.21
N MET A 75 4.77 0.29 -8.15
CA MET A 75 3.87 0.16 -7.01
C MET A 75 2.52 0.82 -7.34
N THR A 76 1.44 0.05 -7.23
CA THR A 76 0.07 0.51 -7.50
C THR A 76 -0.84 0.43 -6.28
N GLY A 77 -0.35 -0.13 -5.19
CA GLY A 77 -1.08 -0.19 -3.93
C GLY A 77 -0.19 -0.64 -2.78
N ILE A 78 -0.69 -0.42 -1.57
CA ILE A 78 -0.09 -0.87 -0.33
C ILE A 78 -1.21 -1.26 0.63
N ARG A 79 -0.99 -2.25 1.47
CA ARG A 79 -1.93 -2.67 2.51
C ARG A 79 -1.22 -3.17 3.74
N PHE A 80 -1.95 -3.20 4.85
CA PHE A 80 -1.59 -4.04 5.97
C PHE A 80 -1.95 -5.50 5.69
N ILE A 81 -1.12 -6.41 6.20
CA ILE A 81 -1.46 -7.82 6.36
C ILE A 81 -1.20 -8.21 7.81
N ALA A 82 -2.03 -9.10 8.35
CA ALA A 82 -1.87 -9.64 9.70
C ALA A 82 -1.34 -11.08 9.62
N GLU A 83 -0.23 -11.35 10.31
CA GLU A 83 0.38 -12.68 10.39
C GLU A 83 1.00 -12.87 11.77
N ASP A 84 0.71 -13.98 12.45
CA ASP A 84 1.23 -14.34 13.78
C ASP A 84 1.18 -13.19 14.82
N SER A 85 0.02 -12.52 14.93
CA SER A 85 -0.19 -11.37 15.83
C SER A 85 0.64 -10.11 15.51
N ARG A 86 1.28 -10.07 14.34
CA ARG A 86 2.04 -8.93 13.82
C ARG A 86 1.33 -8.34 12.62
N LEU A 87 1.32 -7.01 12.54
CA LEU A 87 0.99 -6.29 11.32
C LEU A 87 2.25 -6.16 10.47
N LYS A 88 2.13 -6.38 9.17
CA LYS A 88 3.18 -6.15 8.17
C LYS A 88 2.64 -5.31 7.03
N LEU A 89 3.54 -4.77 6.21
CA LEU A 89 3.20 -4.12 4.95
C LEU A 89 3.26 -5.12 3.79
N SER A 90 2.36 -4.94 2.83
CA SER A 90 2.37 -5.64 1.55
C SER A 90 2.14 -4.63 0.44
N VAL A 91 2.95 -4.66 -0.62
CA VAL A 91 2.86 -3.74 -1.77
C VAL A 91 2.36 -4.48 -2.99
N ARG A 92 1.46 -3.84 -3.75
CA ARG A 92 0.99 -4.35 -5.04
C ARG A 92 1.97 -3.91 -6.10
N SER A 93 2.60 -4.88 -6.74
CA SER A 93 3.46 -4.68 -7.90
C SER A 93 2.70 -5.00 -9.17
N SER A 94 2.62 -4.01 -10.07
CA SER A 94 1.98 -4.17 -11.38
C SER A 94 3.02 -4.00 -12.49
N ALA A 95 2.89 -4.80 -13.56
CA ALA A 95 3.71 -4.63 -14.75
C ALA A 95 3.38 -3.28 -15.42
N MET A 96 4.41 -2.61 -15.95
CA MET A 96 4.22 -1.41 -16.76
C MET A 96 4.78 -1.61 -18.16
N ASP A 97 4.13 -0.96 -19.12
CA ASP A 97 4.71 -0.69 -20.42
C ASP A 97 5.59 0.56 -20.30
N TYR A 98 6.89 0.38 -20.48
CA TYR A 98 7.87 1.44 -20.23
C TYR A 98 7.80 2.56 -21.28
N GLU A 99 7.41 2.24 -22.52
CA GLU A 99 7.36 3.22 -23.61
C GLU A 99 6.13 4.13 -23.48
N THR A 100 5.01 3.58 -23.06
CA THR A 100 3.73 4.30 -22.98
C THR A 100 3.40 4.82 -21.58
N GLY A 101 3.97 4.23 -20.53
CA GLY A 101 3.56 4.48 -19.15
C GLY A 101 2.24 3.81 -18.75
N SER A 102 1.74 2.88 -19.57
CA SER A 102 0.51 2.16 -19.27
C SER A 102 0.78 1.05 -18.25
N ILE A 103 -0.16 0.83 -17.33
CA ILE A 103 -0.10 -0.29 -16.38
C ILE A 103 -0.82 -1.48 -17.02
N GLY A 104 -0.14 -2.61 -17.13
CA GLY A 104 -0.71 -3.83 -17.70
C GLY A 104 -1.88 -4.34 -16.86
N ALA A 105 -2.96 -4.75 -17.52
CA ALA A 105 -4.14 -5.32 -16.85
C ALA A 105 -3.88 -6.71 -16.23
N THR A 106 -2.72 -7.32 -16.49
CA THR A 106 -2.35 -8.67 -16.06
C THR A 106 -0.97 -8.69 -15.40
N GLY A 107 -0.71 -9.68 -14.54
CA GLY A 107 0.60 -9.87 -13.91
C GLY A 107 0.82 -9.05 -12.64
N GLU A 108 -0.24 -8.72 -11.92
CA GLU A 108 -0.16 -8.08 -10.61
C GLU A 108 0.17 -9.09 -9.52
N THR A 109 1.02 -8.72 -8.57
CA THR A 109 1.32 -9.56 -7.42
C THR A 109 1.50 -8.73 -6.17
N TRP A 110 1.16 -9.31 -5.02
CA TRP A 110 1.44 -8.73 -3.71
C TRP A 110 2.80 -9.22 -3.25
N ILE A 111 3.67 -8.28 -2.89
CA ILE A 111 5.00 -8.54 -2.33
C ILE A 111 4.93 -8.13 -0.87
N SER A 112 5.29 -9.06 0.00
CA SER A 112 5.39 -8.85 1.43
C SER A 112 6.74 -9.41 1.87
N ASP A 113 7.23 -8.95 3.00
CA ASP A 113 8.42 -9.56 3.60
C ASP A 113 8.11 -11.01 4.01
N SER A 114 8.90 -11.95 3.50
CA SER A 114 8.89 -13.35 3.91
C SER A 114 9.93 -13.53 4.99
N GLN A 115 9.52 -13.98 6.18
CA GLN A 115 10.42 -14.22 7.31
C GLN A 115 11.65 -15.03 6.86
N HIS A 116 12.81 -14.38 6.73
CA HIS A 116 14.09 -15.08 6.83
C HIS A 116 14.42 -15.16 8.32
N HIS A 117 14.01 -16.27 8.94
CA HIS A 117 14.58 -16.73 10.20
C HIS A 117 15.91 -17.45 9.94
#